data_AF-A0A5E4I617-F1
#
_entry.id   AF-A0A5E4I617-F1
#
_cell.length_a   1.000
_cell.length_b   1.000
_cell.length_c   1.000
_cell.angle_alpha   90.00
_cell.angle_beta   90.00
_cell.angle_gamma   90.00
#
_symmetry.space_group_name_H-M   'P 1'
#
loop_
_entity.id
_entity.type
_entity.pdbx_description
1 polymer ?
#
loop_
_entity_poly.entity_id
_entity_poly.type
_entity_poly.pdbx_seq_one_letter_code
_entity_poly.pdbx_strand_id
1 'polypeptide(L)' 'MDKDEELMKKATKRAKAKTWFYIHFACYLVVNIGLFAYWWTRTDLCGLIAIMSGTLFGWGIGIVAHFIGVFFSSGDK' A
#
# COMPACT_ATOMS: atom_id res chain seq x y z
N MET A 1 -32.81 3.82 -15.74
CA MET A 1 -31.68 3.13 -15.08
C MET A 1 -31.86 3.36 -13.60
N ASP A 2 -32.14 2.31 -12.84
CA ASP A 2 -32.59 2.42 -11.44
C ASP A 2 -31.49 2.99 -10.54
N LYS A 3 -31.90 3.87 -9.62
CA LYS A 3 -31.03 4.54 -8.64
C LYS A 3 -30.22 3.52 -7.81
N ASP A 4 -30.79 2.34 -7.60
CA ASP A 4 -30.19 1.22 -6.89
C ASP A 4 -29.03 0.58 -7.69
N GLU A 5 -29.13 0.55 -9.03
CA GLU A 5 -28.08 0.01 -9.90
C GLU A 5 -26.82 0.89 -9.87
N GLU A 6 -26.99 2.22 -9.80
CA GLU A 6 -25.88 3.16 -9.66
C GLU A 6 -25.21 3.07 -8.27
N LEU A 7 -26.00 2.90 -7.22
CA LEU A 7 -25.51 2.70 -5.86
C LEU A 7 -24.70 1.40 -5.75
N MET A 8 -25.20 0.29 -6.31
CA MET A 8 -24.51 -1.00 -6.36
C MET A 8 -23.19 -0.90 -7.15
N LYS A 9 -23.19 -0.22 -8.31
CA LYS A 9 -21.95 0.00 -9.11
C LYS A 9 -20.91 0.81 -8.35
N LYS A 10 -21.31 1.88 -7.65
CA LYS A 10 -20.40 2.69 -6.81
C LYS A 10 -19.83 1.89 -5.63
N ALA A 11 -20.65 1.10 -4.95
CA ALA A 11 -20.20 0.23 -3.86
C ALA A 11 -19.18 -0.82 -4.34
N THR A 12 -19.44 -1.45 -5.48
CA THR A 12 -18.56 -2.48 -6.06
C THR A 12 -17.22 -1.90 -6.51
N LYS A 13 -17.20 -0.70 -7.11
CA LYS A 13 -15.97 0.00 -7.49
C LYS A 13 -15.09 0.33 -6.28
N ARG A 14 -15.70 0.80 -5.19
CA ARG A 14 -15.00 1.07 -3.92
C ARG A 14 -14.41 -0.20 -3.31
N ALA A 15 -15.14 -1.31 -3.35
CA ALA A 15 -14.64 -2.59 -2.85
C ALA A 15 -13.43 -3.09 -3.65
N LYS A 16 -13.51 -3.06 -4.99
CA LYS A 16 -12.38 -3.45 -5.86
C LYS A 16 -11.15 -2.56 -5.65
N ALA A 17 -11.32 -1.24 -5.56
CA ALA A 17 -10.20 -0.32 -5.34
C ALA A 17 -9.45 -0.62 -4.03
N LYS A 18 -10.19 -0.94 -2.96
CA LYS A 18 -9.61 -1.37 -1.68
C LYS A 18 -8.84 -2.69 -1.80
N THR A 19 -9.38 -3.68 -2.50
CA THR A 19 -8.71 -4.97 -2.70
C THR A 19 -7.35 -4.81 -3.38
N TRP A 20 -7.26 -4.00 -4.44
CA TRP A 20 -5.99 -3.77 -5.13
C TRP A 20 -4.96 -3.03 -4.25
N PHE A 21 -5.42 -2.11 -3.39
CA PHE A 21 -4.56 -1.48 -2.39
C PHE A 21 -4.02 -2.50 -1.38
N TYR A 22 -4.87 -3.39 -0.84
CA TYR A 22 -4.45 -4.41 0.12
C TYR A 22 -3.40 -5.36 -0.47
N ILE A 23 -3.53 -5.75 -1.74
CA ILE A 23 -2.52 -6.59 -2.41
C ILE A 23 -1.18 -5.84 -2.50
N HIS A 24 -1.20 -4.58 -2.90
CA HIS A 24 0.01 -3.77 -3.01
C HIS A 24 0.68 -3.56 -1.65
N PHE A 25 -0.11 -3.28 -0.62
CA PHE A 25 0.34 -3.15 0.76
C PHE A 25 0.89 -4.45 1.34
N ALA A 26 0.24 -5.58 1.06
CA ALA A 26 0.70 -6.90 1.47
C ALA A 26 2.03 -7.26 0.80
N CYS A 27 2.18 -7.03 -0.51
CA CYS A 27 3.45 -7.22 -1.21
C CYS A 27 4.56 -6.36 -0.59
N TYR A 28 4.28 -5.08 -0.28
CA TYR A 28 5.25 -4.23 0.38
C TYR A 28 5.68 -4.76 1.74
N LEU A 29 4.73 -5.19 2.58
CA LEU A 29 5.06 -5.80 3.88
C LEU A 29 5.94 -7.05 3.70
N VAL A 30 5.55 -7.96 2.81
CA VAL A 30 6.29 -9.20 2.54
C VAL A 30 7.70 -8.91 2.05
N VAL A 31 7.87 -7.99 1.09
CA VAL A 31 9.18 -7.62 0.55
C VAL A 31 10.05 -6.94 1.61
N ASN A 32 9.50 -6.00 2.40
CA ASN A 32 10.27 -5.32 3.45
C ASN A 32 10.68 -6.28 4.58
N ILE A 33 9.79 -7.17 5.02
CA ILE A 33 10.12 -8.20 6.01
C ILE A 33 11.18 -9.16 5.46
N GLY A 34 11.06 -9.57 4.19
CA GLY A 34 12.05 -10.40 3.52
C GLY A 34 13.42 -9.73 3.42
N LEU A 35 13.46 -8.45 3.05
CA LEU A 35 14.68 -7.66 3.03
C LEU A 35 15.28 -7.53 4.44
N PHE A 36 14.46 -7.20 5.43
CA PHE A 36 14.89 -7.07 6.81
C PHE A 36 15.51 -8.38 7.30
N ALA A 37 14.84 -9.51 7.13
CA ALA A 37 15.34 -10.82 7.54
C ALA A 37 16.63 -11.22 6.80
N TYR A 38 16.72 -10.90 5.50
CA TYR A 38 17.91 -11.19 4.68
C TYR A 38 19.12 -10.36 5.13
N TRP A 39 18.92 -9.08 5.41
CA TRP A 39 20.01 -8.15 5.78
C TRP A 39 20.36 -8.20 7.27
N TRP A 40 19.44 -8.65 8.14
CA TRP A 40 19.64 -8.77 9.59
C TRP A 40 20.90 -9.55 9.99
N THR A 41 21.28 -10.55 9.19
CA THR A 41 22.44 -11.40 9.46
C THR A 41 23.68 -11.02 8.65
N ARG A 42 23.57 -10.05 7.73
CA ARG A 42 24.61 -9.74 6.74
C ARG A 42 25.19 -8.33 6.85
N THR A 43 24.56 -7.43 7.59
CA THR A 43 25.04 -6.06 7.75
C THR A 43 24.95 -5.61 9.20
N ASP A 44 25.77 -4.63 9.56
CA ASP A 44 25.70 -3.92 10.83
C ASP A 44 24.44 -3.02 10.90
N LEU A 45 24.09 -2.58 12.10
CA LEU A 45 22.88 -1.80 12.35
C LEU A 45 22.80 -0.54 11.46
N CYS A 46 23.94 0.09 11.15
CA CYS A 46 24.01 1.30 10.33
C CYS A 46 23.66 1.00 8.86
N GLY A 47 24.24 -0.07 8.28
CA GLY A 47 23.88 -0.53 6.94
C GLY A 47 22.42 -0.97 6.82
N LEU A 48 21.88 -1.59 7.88
CA LEU A 48 20.49 -2.02 7.93
C LEU A 48 19.54 -0.82 7.91
N ILE A 49 19.84 0.21 8.71
CA ILE A 49 19.08 1.47 8.74
C ILE A 49 19.18 2.20 7.39
N ALA A 50 20.34 2.20 6.73
CA ALA A 50 20.49 2.85 5.42
C ALA A 50 19.65 2.17 4.32
N ILE A 51 19.66 0.83 4.25
CA ILE A 51 18.90 0.07 3.24
C ILE A 51 17.40 0.14 3.54
N MET A 52 17.01 -0.05 4.81
CA MET A 52 15.61 0.03 5.23
C MET A 52 15.07 1.44 5.10
N SER A 53 15.84 2.49 5.38
CA SER A 53 15.35 3.85 5.22
C SER A 53 15.06 4.18 3.75
N GLY A 54 15.93 3.80 2.81
CA GLY A 54 15.68 4.01 1.38
C GLY A 54 14.43 3.27 0.88
N THR A 55 14.27 2.01 1.27
CA THR A 55 13.13 1.17 0.85
C THR A 55 11.83 1.55 1.57
N LEU A 56 11.85 1.74 2.88
CA LEU A 56 10.66 2.11 3.66
C LEU A 56 10.21 3.55 3.37
N PHE A 57 11.11 4.53 3.31
CA PHE A 57 10.70 5.91 3.04
C PHE A 57 10.40 6.11 1.55
N GLY A 58 11.26 5.62 0.65
CA GLY A 58 11.06 5.78 -0.78
C GLY A 58 9.78 5.11 -1.28
N TRP A 59 9.57 3.83 -0.93
CA TRP A 59 8.38 3.10 -1.38
C TRP A 59 7.17 3.30 -0.46
N GLY A 60 7.39 3.55 0.84
CA GLY A 60 6.31 3.79 1.79
C GLY A 60 5.53 5.07 1.49
N ILE A 61 6.17 6.12 0.97
CA ILE A 61 5.47 7.33 0.47
C ILE A 61 4.51 6.96 -0.66
N GLY A 62 4.93 6.09 -1.58
CA GLY A 62 4.08 5.59 -2.67
C GLY A 62 2.84 4.86 -2.15
N ILE A 63 2.99 4.05 -1.11
CA ILE A 63 1.85 3.38 -0.45
C ILE A 63 0.92 4.37 0.24
N VAL A 64 1.46 5.35 0.95
CA VAL A 64 0.64 6.37 1.62
C VAL A 64 -0.14 7.19 0.59
N ALA A 65 0.50 7.56 -0.53
CA ALA A 65 -0.17 8.23 -1.64
C ALA A 65 -1.28 7.35 -2.25
N HIS A 66 -1.04 6.05 -2.42
CA HIS A 66 -2.05 5.10 -2.91
C HIS A 66 -3.20 4.89 -1.92
N PHE A 67 -2.91 4.86 -0.62
CA PHE A 67 -3.89 4.78 0.45
C PHE A 67 -4.82 6.00 0.42
N ILE A 68 -4.25 7.20 0.35
CA ILE A 68 -5.00 8.45 0.22
C ILE A 68 -5.80 8.45 -1.09
N GLY A 69 -5.24 7.99 -2.20
CA GLY A 69 -5.99 7.83 -3.46
C GLY A 69 -7.20 6.91 -3.32
N VAL A 70 -7.06 5.74 -2.70
CA VAL A 70 -8.16 4.77 -2.61
C VAL A 70 -9.21 5.18 -1.57
N PHE A 71 -8.79 5.71 -0.41
CA PHE A 71 -9.68 6.02 0.70
C PHE A 71 -10.21 7.46 0.69
N PHE A 72 -9.38 8.44 0.29
CA PHE A 72 -9.76 9.85 0.25
C PHE A 72 -10.22 10.31 -1.13
N SER A 73 -9.68 9.81 -2.26
CA SER A 73 -10.20 10.19 -3.59
C SER A 73 -11.59 9.60 -3.90
N SER A 74 -12.12 8.72 -3.04
CA SER A 74 -13.51 8.24 -3.12
C SER A 74 -14.49 9.06 -2.26
N GLY A 75 -13.97 10.02 -1.49
CA GLY A 75 -14.74 10.99 -0.73
C GLY A 75 -14.63 12.35 -1.40
N ASP A 76 -15.78 12.81 -1.87
CA ASP A 76 -16.08 14.20 -2.25
C ASP A 76 -16.10 14.51 -3.75
N LYS A 77 -17.31 14.89 -4.18
CA LYS A 77 -17.80 15.44 -5.46
C LYS A 77 -18.20 14.41 -6.52
#